data_AF-A0A833V325-F1
#
_entry.id   AF-A0A833V325-F1
#
_cell.length_a   1.000
_cell.length_b   1.000
_cell.length_c   1.000
_cell.angle_alpha   90.00
_cell.angle_beta   90.00
_cell.angle_gamma   90.00
#
_symmetry.space_group_name_H-M   'P 1'
#
loop_
_entity.id
_entity.type
_entity.pdbx_description
1 polymer ?
#
loop_
_entity_poly.entity_id
_entity_poly.type
_entity_poly.pdbx_seq_one_letter_code
_entity_poly.pdbx_strand_id
1 'polypeptide(L)'
;MPFVPTLTPNSDSYEPILAPNPDRLCMFPIKYPSIWEFYKKAQASLWTAEEIDLSHDMVHLEQSLTLGERHFISHVLAYFTSSDGIALENVRWYCAREPCYSIHVGCANPRSSCLSWVSDYH
;
A
#
# COMPACT_ATOMS: atom_id res chain seq x y z
N MET A 1 -28.09 -2.68 3.70
CA MET A 1 -27.28 -3.84 4.13
C MET A 1 -26.12 -3.96 3.16
N PRO A 2 -24.86 -4.07 3.60
CA PRO A 2 -23.76 -4.22 2.66
C PRO A 2 -23.85 -5.61 2.02
N PHE A 3 -23.63 -5.64 0.71
CA PHE A 3 -23.58 -6.84 -0.09
C PHE A 3 -22.33 -7.63 0.31
N VAL A 4 -22.50 -8.70 1.09
CA VAL A 4 -21.45 -9.70 1.29
C VAL A 4 -21.56 -10.67 0.11
N PRO A 5 -20.56 -10.76 -0.79
CA PRO A 5 -20.59 -11.75 -1.84
C PRO A 5 -20.59 -13.13 -1.18
N THR A 6 -21.68 -13.88 -1.31
CA THR A 6 -21.72 -15.30 -0.96
C THR A 6 -20.83 -16.04 -1.93
N LEU A 7 -19.58 -16.31 -1.53
CA LEU A 7 -18.71 -17.26 -2.20
C LEU A 7 -19.39 -18.63 -2.12
N THR A 8 -19.94 -19.11 -3.24
CA THR A 8 -20.35 -20.50 -3.37
C THR A 8 -19.12 -21.37 -3.18
N PRO A 9 -19.11 -22.33 -2.23
CA PRO A 9 -17.94 -23.17 -2.04
C PRO A 9 -17.84 -24.12 -3.24
N ASN A 10 -16.94 -23.83 -4.17
CA ASN A 10 -16.48 -24.83 -5.12
C ASN A 10 -15.84 -25.95 -4.29
N SER A 11 -16.43 -27.14 -4.33
CA SER A 11 -16.13 -28.26 -3.45
C SER A 11 -14.84 -29.03 -3.83
N ASP A 12 -13.82 -28.37 -4.40
CA ASP A 12 -12.62 -29.05 -4.93
C ASP A 12 -11.27 -28.33 -4.73
N SER A 13 -11.16 -27.32 -3.86
CA SER A 13 -9.85 -26.72 -3.55
C SER A 13 -9.65 -26.51 -2.05
N TYR A 14 -8.95 -27.45 -1.41
CA TYR A 14 -8.37 -27.21 -0.09
C TYR A 14 -7.38 -26.04 -0.21
N GLU A 15 -7.73 -24.89 0.37
CA GLU A 15 -6.90 -23.69 0.35
C GLU A 15 -6.11 -23.55 1.67
N PRO A 16 -4.85 -24.01 1.72
CA PRO A 16 -4.08 -24.08 2.96
C PRO A 16 -3.75 -22.70 3.55
N ILE A 17 -3.80 -21.63 2.75
CA ILE A 17 -3.53 -20.26 3.19
C ILE A 17 -4.72 -19.69 3.98
N LEU A 18 -5.95 -20.02 3.59
CA LEU A 18 -7.17 -19.54 4.25
C LEU A 18 -7.62 -20.43 5.42
N ALA A 19 -7.06 -21.64 5.53
CA ALA A 19 -7.36 -22.55 6.62
C ALA A 19 -6.99 -21.94 8.01
N PRO A 20 -7.82 -22.10 9.05
CA PRO A 20 -7.52 -21.58 10.38
C PRO A 20 -6.24 -22.21 10.93
N ASN A 21 -5.31 -21.37 11.42
CA ASN A 21 -4.03 -21.80 11.98
C ASN A 21 -3.74 -21.00 13.27
N PRO A 22 -3.63 -21.63 14.44
CA PRO A 22 -3.32 -20.94 15.70
C PRO A 22 -1.91 -20.31 15.71
N ASP A 23 -0.97 -20.86 14.94
CA ASP A 23 0.41 -20.38 14.86
C ASP A 23 0.64 -19.36 13.72
N ARG A 24 -0.42 -18.77 13.15
CA ARG A 24 -0.32 -17.85 11.99
C ARG A 24 0.53 -16.59 12.28
N LEU A 25 0.62 -16.19 13.54
CA LEU A 25 1.40 -15.04 13.99
C LEU A 25 2.87 -15.38 14.28
N CYS A 26 3.21 -16.68 14.35
CA CYS A 26 4.58 -17.13 14.56
C CYS A 26 5.29 -17.25 13.22
N MET A 27 6.42 -16.55 13.07
CA MET A 27 7.21 -16.56 11.82
C MET A 27 7.95 -17.87 11.55
N PHE A 28 8.28 -18.61 12.61
CA PHE A 28 9.05 -19.84 12.50
C PHE A 28 8.22 -21.05 12.92
N PRO A 29 8.35 -22.20 12.22
CA PRO A 29 9.17 -22.44 11.02
C PRO A 29 8.53 -21.94 9.71
N ILE A 30 9.36 -21.50 8.75
CA ILE A 30 8.91 -20.95 7.45
C ILE A 30 8.27 -22.07 6.60
N LYS A 31 6.96 -21.97 6.33
CA LYS A 31 6.21 -22.95 5.53
C LYS A 31 6.31 -22.73 4.01
N TYR A 32 6.45 -21.47 3.58
CA TYR A 32 6.46 -21.08 2.16
C TYR A 32 7.70 -20.24 1.83
N PRO A 33 8.80 -20.86 1.37
CA PRO A 33 10.05 -20.15 1.08
C PRO A 33 9.94 -19.07 -0.01
N SER A 34 9.12 -19.31 -1.05
CA SER A 34 8.90 -18.32 -2.12
C SER A 34 8.21 -17.05 -1.61
N ILE A 35 7.21 -17.19 -0.75
CA ILE A 35 6.53 -16.04 -0.10
C ILE A 35 7.52 -15.30 0.80
N TRP A 36 8.40 -16.02 1.49
CA TRP A 36 9.44 -15.43 2.33
C TRP A 36 10.45 -14.61 1.53
N GLU A 37 10.84 -15.05 0.33
CA GLU A 37 11.70 -14.27 -0.56
C GLU A 37 11.03 -12.97 -1.01
N PHE A 38 9.75 -13.03 -1.38
CA PHE A 38 8.97 -11.82 -1.70
C PHE A 38 8.85 -10.88 -0.50
N TYR A 39 8.61 -11.42 0.70
CA TYR A 39 8.60 -10.67 1.95
C TYR A 39 9.94 -9.96 2.18
N LYS A 40 11.07 -10.66 2.02
CA LYS A 40 12.40 -10.08 2.18
C LYS A 40 12.71 -9.01 1.14
N LYS A 41 12.29 -9.22 -0.10
CA LYS A 41 12.42 -8.23 -1.17
C LYS A 41 11.60 -6.96 -0.86
N ALA A 42 10.37 -7.12 -0.38
CA ALA A 42 9.54 -5.99 0.03
C ALA A 42 10.13 -5.24 1.24
N GLN A 43 10.65 -5.98 2.23
CA GLN A 43 11.34 -5.40 3.39
C GLN A 43 12.56 -4.57 2.97
N ALA A 44 13.32 -5.03 1.96
CA ALA A 44 14.47 -4.31 1.43
C ALA A 44 14.11 -3.06 0.62
N SER A 45 12.83 -2.88 0.26
CA SER A 45 12.32 -1.73 -0.49
C SER A 45 11.58 -0.71 0.37
N LEU A 46 11.77 -0.75 1.69
CA LEU A 46 11.26 0.27 2.60
C LEU A 46 12.07 1.56 2.43
N TRP A 47 11.36 2.67 2.30
CA TRP A 47 11.89 4.04 2.23
C TRP A 47 11.00 4.93 3.11
N THR A 48 11.50 6.08 3.56
CA THR A 48 10.70 7.04 4.36
C THR A 48 10.43 8.33 3.60
N ALA A 49 9.34 9.03 3.91
CA ALA A 49 8.98 10.26 3.18
C ALA A 49 10.05 11.35 3.34
N GLU A 50 10.78 11.34 4.45
CA GLU A 50 11.88 12.26 4.74
C GLU A 50 13.15 12.00 3.90
N GLU A 51 13.24 10.85 3.22
CA GLU A 51 14.35 10.54 2.31
C GLU A 51 14.21 11.26 0.94
N ILE A 52 13.07 11.90 0.68
CA ILE A 52 12.80 12.63 -0.56
C ILE A 52 12.96 14.14 -0.31
N ASP A 53 13.91 14.77 -0.98
CA ASP A 53 14.10 16.22 -0.97
C ASP A 53 13.21 16.90 -2.03
N LEU A 54 12.23 17.69 -1.57
CA LEU A 54 11.28 18.42 -2.41
C LEU A 54 11.57 19.92 -2.49
N SER A 55 12.68 20.39 -1.92
CA SER A 55 12.98 21.83 -1.78
C SER A 55 13.04 22.56 -3.13
N HIS A 56 13.58 21.90 -4.16
CA HIS A 56 13.69 22.45 -5.51
C HIS A 56 12.40 22.30 -6.33
N ASP A 57 11.60 21.28 -6.06
CA ASP A 57 10.36 21.02 -6.79
C ASP A 57 9.32 22.11 -6.55
N MET A 58 9.24 22.67 -5.33
CA MET A 58 8.33 23.78 -5.01
C MET A 58 8.60 25.01 -5.89
N VAL A 59 9.88 25.36 -6.10
CA VAL A 59 10.27 26.52 -6.91
C VAL A 59 9.88 26.31 -8.38
N HIS A 60 10.09 25.09 -8.90
CA HIS A 60 9.69 24.74 -10.26
C HIS A 60 8.17 24.86 -10.43
N LEU A 61 7.43 24.35 -9.45
CA LEU A 61 5.98 24.29 -9.45
C LEU A 61 5.32 25.66 -9.40
N GLU A 62 5.91 26.63 -8.70
CA GLU A 62 5.42 28.00 -8.66
C GLU A 62 5.86 28.88 -9.84
N GLN A 63 7.11 28.73 -10.30
CA GLN A 63 7.73 29.72 -11.20
C GLN A 63 7.76 29.30 -12.68
N SER A 64 7.78 28.00 -12.97
CA SER A 64 8.00 27.51 -14.34
C SER A 64 6.73 26.94 -14.98
N LEU A 65 5.77 26.47 -14.18
CA LEU A 65 4.57 25.80 -14.67
C LEU A 65 3.39 26.76 -14.88
N THR A 66 2.65 26.56 -15.98
CA THR A 66 1.45 27.34 -16.27
C THR A 66 0.28 26.93 -15.37
N LEU A 67 -0.76 27.78 -15.26
CA LEU A 67 -1.94 27.48 -14.43
C LEU A 67 -2.63 26.15 -14.84
N GLY A 68 -2.66 25.84 -16.14
CA GLY A 68 -3.26 24.60 -16.64
C GLY A 68 -2.46 23.36 -16.26
N GLU A 69 -1.13 23.43 -16.33
CA GLU A 69 -0.25 22.32 -15.95
C GLU A 69 -0.27 22.06 -14.45
N ARG A 70 -0.29 23.12 -13.62
CA ARG A 70 -0.47 22.98 -12.17
C ARG A 70 -1.77 22.29 -11.81
N HIS A 71 -2.88 22.71 -12.42
CA HIS A 71 -4.18 22.07 -12.20
C HIS A 71 -4.18 20.59 -12.61
N PHE A 72 -3.51 20.25 -13.72
CA PHE A 72 -3.36 18.87 -14.15
C PHE A 72 -2.56 18.04 -13.13
N ILE A 73 -1.40 18.56 -12.67
CA ILE A 73 -0.56 17.88 -11.69
C ILE A 73 -1.30 17.69 -10.36
N SER A 74 -1.98 18.71 -9.83
CA SER A 74 -2.78 18.59 -8.60
C SER A 74 -3.89 17.55 -8.73
N HIS A 75 -4.57 17.46 -9.88
CA HIS A 75 -5.62 16.46 -10.09
C HIS A 75 -5.06 15.03 -10.11
N VAL A 76 -3.90 14.84 -10.75
CA VAL A 76 -3.20 13.54 -10.77
C VAL A 76 -2.73 13.14 -9.37
N LEU A 77 -2.17 14.08 -8.60
CA LEU A 77 -1.76 13.85 -7.21
C LEU A 77 -2.95 13.45 -6.33
N ALA A 78 -4.06 14.20 -6.42
CA ALA A 78 -5.27 13.91 -5.66
C ALA A 78 -5.84 12.50 -5.96
N TYR A 79 -5.76 12.06 -7.22
CA TYR A 79 -6.14 10.71 -7.62
C TYR A 79 -5.24 9.64 -6.97
N PHE A 80 -3.93 9.82 -6.99
CA PHE A 80 -2.99 8.87 -6.38
C PHE A 80 -3.14 8.79 -4.86
N THR A 81 -3.24 9.93 -4.17
CA THR A 81 -3.49 9.98 -2.72
C THR A 81 -4.77 9.24 -2.35
N SER A 82 -5.85 9.43 -3.13
CA SER A 82 -7.14 8.77 -2.89
C SER A 82 -7.09 7.27 -3.22
N SER A 83 -6.46 6.90 -4.32
CA SER A 83 -6.37 5.51 -4.79
C SER A 83 -5.54 4.65 -3.84
N ASP A 84 -4.40 5.15 -3.37
CA ASP A 84 -3.54 4.44 -2.43
C ASP A 84 -4.25 4.21 -1.09
N GLY A 85 -5.06 5.18 -0.62
CA GLY A 85 -5.89 5.03 0.57
C GLY A 85 -6.94 3.91 0.42
N ILE A 86 -7.64 3.85 -0.72
CA ILE A 86 -8.64 2.80 -0.98
C ILE A 86 -7.99 1.41 -1.09
N ALA A 87 -6.86 1.32 -1.79
CA ALA A 87 -6.14 0.05 -1.95
C ALA A 87 -5.63 -0.48 -0.60
N LEU A 88 -5.09 0.40 0.25
CA LEU A 88 -4.61 0.04 1.57
C LEU A 88 -5.76 -0.46 2.47
N GLU A 89 -6.91 0.22 2.44
CA GLU A 89 -8.08 -0.18 3.21
C GLU A 89 -8.62 -1.54 2.74
N ASN A 90 -8.61 -1.80 1.44
CA ASN A 90 -8.95 -3.12 0.90
C ASN A 90 -8.01 -4.22 1.44
N VAL A 91 -6.70 -3.99 1.37
CA VAL A 91 -5.71 -4.95 1.92
C VAL A 91 -5.88 -5.13 3.43
N ARG A 92 -6.26 -4.08 4.16
CA ARG A 92 -6.57 -4.16 5.58
C ARG A 92 -7.77 -5.06 5.86
N TRP A 93 -8.88 -4.89 5.15
CA TRP A 93 -10.08 -5.71 5.37
C TRP A 93 -9.84 -7.20 5.08
N TYR A 94 -9.11 -7.51 4.02
CA TYR A 94 -8.97 -8.89 3.56
C TYR A 94 -7.72 -9.61 4.09
N CYS A 95 -6.65 -8.89 4.41
CA CYS A 95 -5.34 -9.49 4.69
C CYS A 95 -4.72 -9.13 6.05
N ALA A 96 -5.39 -8.33 6.90
CA ALA A 96 -4.82 -7.88 8.18
C ALA A 96 -4.40 -8.98 9.17
N ARG A 97 -4.80 -10.23 8.92
CA ARG A 97 -4.50 -11.39 9.79
C ARG A 97 -3.19 -12.10 9.42
N GLU A 98 -2.52 -11.68 8.35
CA GLU A 98 -1.26 -12.26 7.89
C GLU A 98 -0.03 -11.46 8.34
N PRO A 99 1.08 -12.11 8.73
CA PRO A 99 2.31 -11.38 9.10
C PRO A 99 2.90 -10.55 7.95
N CYS A 100 2.63 -10.92 6.69
CA CYS A 100 3.04 -10.14 5.52
C CYS A 100 2.29 -8.80 5.39
N TYR A 101 1.11 -8.66 6.03
CA TYR A 101 0.35 -7.41 6.03
C TYR A 101 1.15 -6.25 6.61
N SER A 102 1.88 -6.49 7.70
CA SER A 102 2.63 -5.43 8.38
C SER A 102 3.71 -4.81 7.49
N ILE A 103 4.31 -5.57 6.56
CA ILE A 103 5.27 -5.02 5.61
C ILE A 103 4.58 -4.25 4.50
N HIS A 104 3.46 -4.75 3.98
CA HIS A 104 2.72 -4.01 2.94
C HIS A 104 2.26 -2.65 3.45
N VAL A 105 1.74 -2.59 4.68
CA VAL A 105 1.42 -1.32 5.37
C VAL A 105 2.68 -0.49 5.58
N GLY A 106 3.80 -1.11 6.00
CA GLY A 106 5.08 -0.42 6.18
C GLY A 106 5.63 0.22 4.91
N CYS A 107 5.42 -0.39 3.73
CA CYS A 107 5.83 0.18 2.44
C CYS A 107 4.82 1.20 1.88
N ALA A 108 3.52 0.99 2.14
CA ALA A 108 2.46 1.88 1.65
C ALA A 108 2.38 3.19 2.45
N ASN A 109 2.65 3.14 3.76
CA ASN A 109 2.52 4.30 4.64
C ASN A 109 3.45 5.47 4.24
N PRO A 110 4.75 5.26 3.95
CA PRO A 110 5.63 6.32 3.45
C PRO A 110 5.21 6.89 2.10
N ARG A 111 4.67 6.05 1.20
CA ARG A 111 4.15 6.49 -0.11
C ARG A 111 2.94 7.38 0.04
N SER A 112 1.94 6.93 0.81
CA SER A 112 0.75 7.72 1.09
C SER A 112 1.09 9.02 1.83
N SER A 113 2.01 8.96 2.81
CA SER A 113 2.50 10.14 3.52
C SER A 113 3.19 11.13 2.59
N CYS A 114 4.08 10.68 1.70
CA CYS A 114 4.75 11.53 0.73
C CYS A 114 3.76 12.21 -0.23
N LEU A 115 2.78 11.46 -0.76
CA LEU A 115 1.76 12.01 -1.66
C LEU A 115 0.86 13.03 -0.96
N SER A 116 0.47 12.77 0.30
CA SER A 116 -0.24 13.77 1.11
C SER A 116 0.61 15.00 1.35
N TRP A 117 1.88 14.83 1.71
CA TRP A 117 2.82 15.94 1.93
C TRP A 117 2.94 16.82 0.68
N VAL A 118 3.11 16.21 -0.49
CA VAL A 118 3.18 16.93 -1.77
C VAL A 118 1.84 17.61 -2.10
N SER A 119 0.71 16.99 -1.75
CA SER A 119 -0.63 17.56 -1.98
C SER A 119 -1.00 18.69 -1.01
N ASP A 120 -0.54 18.63 0.25
CA ASP A 120 -0.88 19.58 1.32
C ASP A 120 0.00 20.84 1.30
N TYR A 121 1.18 20.77 0.66
CA TYR A 121 2.04 21.93 0.39
C TYR A 121 1.54 22.80 -0.79
N HIS A 122 0.34 22.54 -1.31
CA HIS A 122 -0.30 23.26 -2.43
C HIS A 122 -1.62 23.95 -2.09
#